data_AF-A0A947A2Y5-F1
#
_entry.id   AF-A0A947A2Y5-F1
#
_cell.length_a   1.000
_cell.length_b   1.000
_cell.length_c   1.000
_cell.angle_alpha   90.00
_cell.angle_beta   90.00
_cell.angle_gamma   90.00
#
_symmetry.space_group_name_H-M   'P 1'
#
loop_
_entity.id
_entity.type
_entity.pdbx_description
1 polymer ?
#
loop_
_entity_poly.entity_id
_entity_poly.type
_entity_poly.pdbx_seq_one_letter_code
_entity_poly.pdbx_strand_id
1 'polypeptide(L)'
;MISPEHLTSFSLAFPLWEISDEHNDQIRIHTPDTRQKDEVPKIIAFFYERLDNKGFSLKVIEEPGLTICLYDEKTPKYNRMYTSGCFDIFHYGHLNILRRSKKMCNHLIVGVSTDELIEKEKGKRPVIPYDERARVLESISYVDQVIPQVDKNKQQIVDDYAIDAISVGDDWKGRYPAVTCAMEYFPYTKSVSSTILKDALKLTMKDKD
;
A
#
# COMPACT_ATOMS: atom_id res chain seq x y z
N MET A 1 -9.31 -4.29 13.53
CA MET A 1 -8.19 -4.69 14.42
C MET A 1 -8.80 -5.38 15.61
N ILE A 2 -8.39 -6.61 15.90
CA ILE A 2 -8.89 -7.37 17.05
C ILE A 2 -8.45 -6.64 18.32
N SER A 3 -9.37 -6.30 19.22
CA SER A 3 -9.00 -5.71 20.51
C SER A 3 -8.25 -6.75 21.38
N PRO A 4 -7.37 -6.33 22.30
CA PRO A 4 -6.76 -7.26 23.25
C PRO A 4 -7.77 -8.13 24.01
N GLU A 5 -8.95 -7.56 24.30
CA GLU A 5 -10.07 -8.25 24.94
C GLU A 5 -10.65 -9.39 24.08
N HIS A 6 -10.80 -9.16 22.77
CA HIS A 6 -11.23 -10.20 21.83
C HIS A 6 -10.20 -11.32 21.69
N LEU A 7 -8.90 -11.01 21.77
CA LEU A 7 -7.83 -12.02 21.76
C LEU A 7 -7.90 -12.91 23.01
N THR A 8 -8.04 -12.30 24.20
CA THR A 8 -8.19 -13.06 25.45
C THR A 8 -9.44 -13.93 25.44
N SER A 9 -10.58 -13.40 24.99
CA SER A 9 -11.82 -14.17 24.85
C SER A 9 -11.68 -15.33 23.86
N PHE A 10 -10.93 -15.15 22.79
CA PHE A 10 -10.72 -16.21 21.80
C PHE A 10 -9.90 -17.36 22.38
N SER A 11 -8.77 -17.07 23.02
CA SER A 11 -7.90 -18.09 23.62
C SER A 11 -8.61 -18.94 24.68
N LEU A 12 -9.59 -18.37 25.39
CA LEU A 12 -10.43 -19.11 26.33
C LEU A 12 -11.46 -20.02 25.63
N ALA A 13 -12.02 -19.57 24.50
CA ALA A 13 -13.04 -20.32 23.76
C ALA A 13 -12.45 -21.43 22.87
N PHE A 14 -11.23 -21.23 22.35
CA PHE A 14 -10.56 -22.12 21.39
C PHE A 14 -9.09 -22.36 21.81
N PRO A 15 -8.85 -23.09 22.93
CA PRO A 15 -7.50 -23.20 23.52
C PRO A 15 -6.50 -24.00 22.68
N LEU A 16 -6.97 -24.75 21.68
CA LEU A 16 -6.13 -25.51 20.74
C LEU A 16 -5.78 -24.74 19.47
N TRP A 17 -6.20 -23.47 19.38
CA TRP A 17 -5.97 -22.59 18.25
C TRP A 17 -5.12 -21.39 18.67
N GLU A 18 -4.09 -21.12 17.89
CA GLU A 18 -3.19 -20.00 18.09
C GLU A 18 -3.53 -18.88 17.10
N ILE A 19 -3.68 -17.65 17.58
CA ILE A 19 -3.81 -16.48 16.71
C ILE A 19 -2.43 -15.88 16.45
N SER A 20 -2.11 -15.65 15.19
CA SER A 20 -1.02 -14.79 14.75
C SER A 20 -1.56 -13.64 13.89
N ASP A 21 -1.12 -12.41 14.20
CA ASP A 21 -1.33 -11.26 13.33
C ASP A 21 -0.17 -11.25 12.32
N GLU A 22 -0.47 -11.48 11.05
CA GLU A 22 0.51 -11.31 9.99
C GLU A 22 0.26 -9.99 9.27
N HIS A 23 1.36 -9.29 8.98
CA HIS A 23 1.37 -8.01 8.29
C HIS A 23 0.37 -7.97 7.10
N ASN A 24 -0.36 -6.84 6.96
CA ASN A 24 -1.36 -6.55 5.92
C ASN A 24 -2.82 -6.92 6.23
N ASP A 25 -3.28 -6.60 7.44
CA ASP A 25 -4.72 -6.66 7.78
C ASP A 25 -5.30 -8.10 7.70
N GLN A 26 -4.44 -9.10 7.93
CA GLN A 26 -4.75 -10.52 7.92
C GLN A 26 -4.58 -11.11 9.32
N ILE A 27 -5.62 -11.78 9.81
CA ILE A 27 -5.55 -12.59 11.02
C ILE A 27 -5.37 -14.04 10.60
N ARG A 28 -4.34 -14.70 11.12
CA ARG A 28 -4.15 -16.13 10.98
C ARG A 28 -4.52 -16.83 12.28
N ILE A 29 -5.28 -17.90 12.16
CA ILE A 29 -5.68 -18.74 13.29
C ILE A 29 -5.28 -20.15 12.92
N HIS A 30 -4.37 -20.73 13.68
CA HIS A 30 -3.72 -21.98 13.33
C HIS A 30 -3.93 -23.03 14.42
N THR A 31 -4.14 -24.26 14.00
CA THR A 31 -3.99 -25.43 14.88
C THR A 31 -3.26 -26.54 14.12
N PRO A 32 -2.28 -27.22 14.74
CA PRO A 32 -1.65 -28.40 14.13
C PRO A 32 -2.59 -29.61 14.12
N ASP A 33 -3.70 -29.60 14.88
CA ASP A 33 -4.62 -30.72 15.02
C ASP A 33 -5.78 -30.63 14.02
N THR A 34 -5.71 -31.41 12.94
CA THR A 34 -6.73 -31.45 11.88
C THR A 34 -8.08 -32.00 12.33
N ARG A 35 -8.17 -32.65 13.51
CA ARG A 35 -9.43 -33.10 14.10
C ARG A 35 -10.31 -31.94 14.58
N GLN A 36 -9.75 -30.74 14.72
CA GLN A 36 -10.47 -29.53 15.14
C GLN A 36 -11.35 -28.91 14.03
N LYS A 37 -11.52 -29.59 12.89
CA LYS A 37 -12.29 -29.07 11.74
C LYS A 37 -13.71 -28.64 12.09
N ASP A 38 -14.35 -29.28 13.07
CA ASP A 38 -15.68 -28.93 13.55
C ASP A 38 -15.75 -27.60 14.33
N GLU A 39 -14.60 -27.06 14.75
CA GLU A 39 -14.52 -25.75 15.40
C GLU A 39 -14.45 -24.60 14.39
N VAL A 40 -14.12 -24.87 13.12
CA VAL A 40 -13.99 -23.84 12.07
C VAL A 40 -15.25 -22.97 11.95
N PRO A 41 -16.49 -23.50 11.86
CA PRO A 41 -17.68 -22.67 11.81
C PRO A 41 -17.91 -21.84 13.08
N LYS A 42 -17.53 -22.37 14.26
CA LYS A 42 -17.66 -21.69 15.55
C LYS A 42 -16.69 -20.52 15.66
N ILE A 43 -15.47 -20.71 15.18
CA ILE A 43 -14.44 -19.66 15.09
C ILE A 43 -14.91 -18.56 14.15
N ILE A 44 -15.46 -18.91 12.98
CA ILE A 44 -16.02 -17.93 12.05
C ILE A 44 -17.14 -17.11 12.71
N ALA A 45 -18.09 -17.78 13.38
CA ALA A 45 -19.17 -17.11 14.09
C ALA A 45 -18.66 -16.19 15.22
N PHE A 46 -17.65 -16.64 15.98
CA PHE A 46 -17.01 -15.86 17.04
C PHE A 46 -16.54 -14.50 16.54
N PHE A 47 -15.84 -14.46 15.39
CA PHE A 47 -15.35 -13.23 14.80
C PHE A 47 -16.44 -12.39 14.15
N TYR A 48 -17.42 -13.01 13.50
CA TYR A 48 -18.52 -12.30 12.84
C TYR A 48 -19.38 -11.48 13.83
N GLU A 49 -19.56 -11.98 15.05
CA GLU A 49 -20.31 -11.29 16.11
C GLU A 49 -19.52 -10.18 16.82
N ARG A 50 -18.19 -10.23 16.77
CA ARG A 50 -17.29 -9.41 17.62
C ARG A 50 -16.45 -8.41 16.85
N LEU A 51 -16.37 -8.52 15.53
CA LEU A 51 -15.68 -7.55 14.70
C LEU A 51 -16.69 -6.54 14.16
N ASP A 52 -16.46 -5.25 14.44
CA ASP A 52 -17.33 -4.14 14.04
C ASP A 52 -17.47 -3.96 12.50
N ASN A 53 -16.68 -4.67 11.71
CA ASN A 53 -16.68 -4.62 10.24
C ASN A 53 -17.49 -5.78 9.66
N LYS A 54 -18.57 -5.50 8.93
CA LYS A 54 -19.41 -6.54 8.30
C LYS A 54 -18.80 -7.18 7.03
N GLY A 55 -17.53 -6.92 6.73
CA GLY A 55 -16.83 -7.44 5.57
C GLY A 55 -15.54 -8.12 6.00
N PHE A 56 -15.54 -9.46 5.94
CA PHE A 56 -14.32 -10.25 6.03
C PHE A 56 -14.43 -11.38 5.02
N SER A 57 -13.39 -11.60 4.22
CA SER A 57 -13.23 -12.86 3.49
C SER A 57 -12.47 -13.85 4.35
N LEU A 58 -12.73 -15.13 4.12
CA LEU A 58 -12.04 -16.20 4.82
C LEU A 58 -11.45 -17.19 3.82
N LYS A 59 -10.28 -17.72 4.16
CA LYS A 59 -9.68 -18.86 3.48
C LYS A 59 -9.26 -19.89 4.53
N VAL A 60 -9.78 -21.11 4.40
CA VAL A 60 -9.30 -22.26 5.18
C VAL A 60 -8.23 -22.96 4.37
N ILE A 61 -7.07 -23.16 4.98
CA ILE A 61 -5.93 -23.89 4.42
C ILE A 61 -5.72 -25.09 5.33
N GLU A 62 -5.72 -26.27 4.75
CA GLU A 62 -5.22 -27.48 5.39
C GLU A 62 -3.79 -27.62 4.86
N GLU A 63 -2.71 -27.55 5.67
CA GLU A 63 -1.30 -28.02 5.42
C GLU A 63 -0.18 -27.17 6.09
N PRO A 64 0.70 -27.77 6.94
CA PRO A 64 0.38 -28.85 7.88
C PRO A 64 -0.61 -28.30 8.93
N GLY A 65 -1.66 -29.04 9.29
CA GLY A 65 -2.69 -28.58 10.23
C GLY A 65 -3.81 -27.77 9.56
N LEU A 66 -4.63 -27.08 10.35
CA LEU A 66 -5.70 -26.19 9.89
C LEU A 66 -5.31 -24.73 10.14
N THR A 67 -5.44 -23.90 9.11
CA THR A 67 -5.23 -22.46 9.19
C THR A 67 -6.43 -21.73 8.64
N ILE A 68 -7.03 -20.87 9.45
CA ILE A 68 -8.06 -19.92 9.04
C ILE A 68 -7.39 -18.57 8.83
N CYS A 69 -7.42 -18.08 7.60
CA CYS A 69 -7.02 -16.72 7.25
C CYS A 69 -8.28 -15.85 7.18
N LEU A 70 -8.39 -14.87 8.06
CA LEU A 70 -9.41 -13.82 7.98
C LEU A 70 -8.77 -12.57 7.37
N TYR A 71 -9.43 -12.00 6.36
CA TYR A 71 -9.01 -10.78 5.68
C TYR A 71 -9.97 -9.67 6.04
N ASP A 72 -9.49 -8.58 6.64
CA ASP A 72 -10.32 -7.39 6.91
C ASP A 72 -10.72 -6.75 5.58
N GLU A 73 -11.98 -6.92 5.17
CA GLU A 73 -12.55 -6.21 4.03
C GLU A 73 -13.04 -4.84 4.49
N LYS A 74 -12.13 -4.05 5.10
CA LYS A 74 -12.39 -2.63 5.25
C LYS A 74 -12.69 -2.08 3.87
N THR A 75 -13.91 -1.60 3.69
CA THR A 75 -14.25 -0.78 2.54
C THR A 75 -13.27 0.38 2.55
N PRO A 76 -12.41 0.50 1.52
CA PRO A 76 -11.45 1.58 1.47
C PRO A 76 -12.19 2.92 1.50
N LYS A 77 -11.58 3.93 2.15
CA LYS A 77 -12.18 5.25 2.35
C LYS A 77 -12.60 5.91 1.03
N TYR A 78 -11.89 5.60 -0.06
CA TYR A 78 -12.07 6.19 -1.38
C TYR A 78 -12.26 5.10 -2.44
N ASN A 79 -12.94 5.41 -3.55
CA ASN A 79 -13.01 4.48 -4.67
C ASN A 79 -11.77 4.62 -5.55
N ARG A 80 -11.43 5.84 -5.96
CA ARG A 80 -10.27 6.13 -6.81
C ARG A 80 -9.34 7.12 -6.12
N MET A 81 -8.08 6.72 -5.93
CA MET A 81 -7.04 7.59 -5.42
C MET A 81 -5.95 7.82 -6.46
N TYR A 82 -5.38 9.02 -6.46
CA TYR A 82 -4.25 9.35 -7.29
C TYR A 82 -3.01 9.71 -6.46
N THR A 83 -1.86 9.22 -6.88
CA THR A 83 -0.57 9.72 -6.43
C THR A 83 0.36 9.91 -7.61
N SER A 84 1.39 10.73 -7.47
CA SER A 84 2.28 11.01 -8.59
C SER A 84 3.69 11.35 -8.14
N GLY A 85 4.65 11.06 -9.00
CA GLY A 85 6.05 11.37 -8.73
C GLY A 85 6.98 10.98 -9.86
N CYS A 86 8.26 11.29 -9.65
CA CYS A 86 9.32 10.88 -10.56
C CYS A 86 9.60 9.37 -10.43
N PHE A 87 9.59 8.81 -9.22
CA PHE A 87 9.90 7.40 -8.96
C PHE A 87 11.27 6.92 -9.48
N ASP A 88 12.20 7.86 -9.70
CA ASP A 88 13.56 7.58 -10.16
C ASP A 88 14.38 6.88 -9.05
N ILE A 89 15.18 5.87 -9.43
CA ILE A 89 15.87 4.94 -8.53
C ILE A 89 14.91 4.45 -7.44
N PHE A 90 14.01 3.56 -7.85
CA PHE A 90 12.92 3.08 -7.02
C PHE A 90 13.44 2.46 -5.70
N HIS A 91 12.80 2.79 -4.58
CA HIS A 91 13.24 2.40 -3.25
C HIS A 91 12.06 2.27 -2.28
N TYR A 92 12.31 1.79 -1.07
CA TYR A 92 11.25 1.52 -0.08
C TYR A 92 10.35 2.73 0.22
N GLY A 93 10.89 3.96 0.24
CA GLY A 93 10.07 5.17 0.39
C GLY A 93 8.93 5.28 -0.65
N HIS A 94 9.21 4.95 -1.93
CA HIS A 94 8.19 4.92 -2.98
C HIS A 94 7.22 3.75 -2.76
N LEU A 95 7.72 2.56 -2.46
CA LEU A 95 6.84 1.41 -2.20
C LEU A 95 5.88 1.68 -1.02
N ASN A 96 6.37 2.33 0.04
CA ASN A 96 5.59 2.61 1.23
C ASN A 96 4.47 3.62 0.98
N ILE A 97 4.70 4.66 0.16
CA ILE A 97 3.61 5.59 -0.19
C ILE A 97 2.55 4.90 -1.06
N LEU A 98 2.95 4.05 -2.00
CA LEU A 98 2.02 3.27 -2.84
C LEU A 98 1.18 2.32 -1.99
N ARG A 99 1.82 1.56 -1.08
CA ARG A 99 1.15 0.64 -0.15
C ARG A 99 0.14 1.37 0.72
N ARG A 100 0.48 2.53 1.29
CA ARG A 100 -0.43 3.33 2.14
C ARG A 100 -1.59 3.90 1.34
N SER A 101 -1.34 4.34 0.11
CA SER A 101 -2.38 4.85 -0.78
C SER A 101 -3.38 3.76 -1.17
N LYS A 102 -2.90 2.59 -1.57
CA LYS A 102 -3.75 1.45 -1.93
C LYS A 102 -4.63 1.00 -0.76
N LYS A 103 -4.13 1.02 0.48
CA LYS A 103 -4.96 0.72 1.66
C LYS A 103 -6.15 1.66 1.87
N MET A 104 -6.14 2.84 1.26
CA MET A 104 -7.20 3.84 1.39
C MET A 104 -8.15 3.87 0.18
N CYS A 105 -7.88 3.08 -0.88
CA CYS A 105 -8.69 3.10 -2.08
C CYS A 105 -8.96 1.73 -2.70
N ASN A 106 -10.07 1.64 -3.45
CA ASN A 106 -10.34 0.47 -4.28
C ASN A 106 -9.41 0.42 -5.51
N HIS A 107 -9.12 1.58 -6.12
CA HIS A 107 -8.31 1.71 -7.34
C HIS A 107 -7.28 2.85 -7.20
N LEU A 108 -6.00 2.50 -7.24
CA LEU A 108 -4.86 3.43 -7.18
C LEU A 108 -4.32 3.72 -8.58
N ILE A 109 -4.44 4.97 -8.99
CA ILE A 109 -3.85 5.51 -10.21
C ILE A 109 -2.54 6.20 -9.85
N VAL A 110 -1.46 5.87 -10.55
CA VAL A 110 -0.14 6.45 -10.31
C VAL A 110 0.32 7.23 -11.54
N GLY A 111 0.49 8.55 -11.36
CA GLY A 111 1.09 9.42 -12.36
C GLY A 111 2.61 9.37 -12.31
N VAL A 112 3.24 8.84 -13.35
CA VAL A 112 4.70 8.83 -13.48
C VAL A 112 5.12 10.04 -14.30
N SER A 113 5.88 10.96 -13.70
CA SER A 113 6.36 12.15 -14.41
C SER A 113 7.23 11.76 -15.61
N THR A 114 6.96 12.31 -16.79
CA THR A 114 7.78 12.08 -17.99
C THR A 114 9.17 12.69 -17.84
N ASP A 115 10.12 12.22 -18.65
CA ASP A 115 11.49 12.73 -18.62
C ASP A 115 11.53 14.23 -18.97
N GLU A 116 10.69 14.66 -19.91
CA GLU A 116 10.52 16.04 -20.35
C GLU A 116 9.96 16.92 -19.23
N LEU A 117 8.96 16.42 -18.49
CA LEU A 117 8.41 17.15 -17.34
C LEU A 117 9.47 17.33 -16.25
N ILE A 118 10.21 16.28 -15.94
CA ILE A 118 11.25 16.34 -14.91
C ILE A 118 12.40 17.26 -15.33
N GLU A 119 12.81 17.22 -16.59
CA GLU A 119 13.81 18.13 -17.15
C GLU A 119 13.34 19.58 -17.08
N LYS A 120 12.10 19.88 -17.48
CA LYS A 120 11.50 21.22 -17.40
C LYS A 120 11.46 21.74 -15.96
N GLU A 121 11.11 20.89 -14.99
CA GLU A 121 10.88 21.31 -13.61
C GLU A 121 12.14 21.33 -12.73
N LYS A 122 13.14 20.49 -13.05
CA LYS A 122 14.35 20.30 -12.23
C LYS A 122 15.65 20.65 -12.96
N GLY A 123 15.59 21.01 -14.23
CA GLY A 123 16.75 21.32 -15.07
C GLY A 123 17.62 20.11 -15.40
N LYS A 124 17.14 18.88 -15.12
CA LYS A 124 17.86 17.63 -15.40
C LYS A 124 16.89 16.47 -15.56
N ARG A 125 17.24 15.52 -16.44
CA ARG A 125 16.51 14.26 -16.60
C ARG A 125 16.71 13.32 -15.40
N PRO A 126 15.75 12.41 -15.15
CA PRO A 126 15.97 11.29 -14.22
C PRO A 126 17.08 10.38 -14.73
N VAL A 127 17.62 9.53 -13.84
CA VAL A 127 18.65 8.54 -14.22
C VAL A 127 18.01 7.40 -15.01
N ILE A 128 16.83 6.95 -14.57
CA ILE A 128 16.08 5.89 -15.23
C ILE A 128 15.03 6.53 -16.16
N PRO A 129 14.96 6.15 -17.45
CA PRO A 129 13.97 6.67 -18.40
C PRO A 129 12.53 6.43 -17.96
N TYR A 130 11.60 7.26 -18.46
CA TYR A 130 10.17 7.15 -18.15
C TYR A 130 9.61 5.74 -18.32
N ASP A 131 9.87 5.09 -19.45
CA ASP A 131 9.29 3.77 -19.77
C ASP A 131 9.70 2.69 -18.75
N GLU A 132 10.95 2.73 -18.29
CA GLU A 132 11.44 1.80 -17.28
C GLU A 132 10.83 2.07 -15.90
N ARG A 133 10.73 3.35 -15.51
CA ARG A 133 10.08 3.74 -14.25
C ARG A 133 8.60 3.36 -14.24
N ALA A 134 7.90 3.55 -15.36
CA ALA A 134 6.51 3.15 -15.53
C ALA A 134 6.34 1.63 -15.41
N ARG A 135 7.15 0.84 -16.11
CA ARG A 135 7.13 -0.64 -16.03
C ARG A 135 7.39 -1.17 -14.63
N VAL A 136 8.32 -0.55 -13.89
CA VAL A 136 8.54 -0.89 -12.48
C VAL A 136 7.24 -0.69 -11.69
N LEU A 137 6.55 0.43 -11.89
CA LEU A 137 5.32 0.73 -11.17
C LEU A 137 4.15 -0.19 -11.57
N GLU A 138 4.03 -0.51 -12.86
CA GLU A 138 3.04 -1.46 -13.38
C GLU A 138 3.22 -2.87 -12.79
N SER A 139 4.44 -3.24 -12.39
CA SER A 139 4.73 -4.54 -11.76
C SER A 139 4.39 -4.62 -10.27
N ILE A 140 4.01 -3.50 -9.62
CA ILE A 140 3.74 -3.44 -8.19
C ILE A 140 2.27 -3.76 -7.93
N SER A 141 2.01 -4.78 -7.09
CA SER A 141 0.66 -5.25 -6.76
C SER A 141 -0.28 -4.21 -6.12
N TYR A 142 0.27 -3.10 -5.60
CA TYR A 142 -0.51 -2.00 -5.04
C TYR A 142 -1.02 -1.00 -6.08
N VAL A 143 -0.51 -1.06 -7.32
CA VAL A 143 -0.78 -0.10 -8.38
C VAL A 143 -1.73 -0.73 -9.38
N ASP A 144 -2.92 -0.13 -9.54
CA ASP A 144 -3.93 -0.66 -10.46
C ASP A 144 -3.81 -0.06 -11.86
N GLN A 145 -3.28 1.16 -11.96
CA GLN A 145 -3.11 1.86 -13.23
C GLN A 145 -1.95 2.84 -13.17
N VAL A 146 -1.09 2.82 -14.18
CA VAL A 146 -0.04 3.82 -14.39
C VAL A 146 -0.46 4.75 -15.54
N ILE A 147 -0.27 6.05 -15.36
CA ILE A 147 -0.50 7.06 -16.40
C ILE A 147 0.71 8.00 -16.53
N PRO A 148 1.03 8.48 -17.74
CA PRO A 148 2.02 9.52 -17.92
C PRO A 148 1.55 10.81 -17.27
N GLN A 149 2.41 11.42 -16.46
CA GLN A 149 2.20 12.78 -15.97
C GLN A 149 3.07 13.73 -16.81
N VAL A 150 2.44 14.44 -17.74
CA VAL A 150 3.11 15.35 -18.69
C VAL A 150 3.17 16.81 -18.20
N ASP A 151 2.32 17.18 -17.23
CA ASP A 151 2.30 18.50 -16.61
C ASP A 151 1.94 18.46 -15.10
N LYS A 152 1.71 19.64 -14.51
CA LYS A 152 1.37 19.82 -13.08
C LYS A 152 -0.10 20.14 -12.83
N ASN A 153 -0.98 20.05 -13.82
CA ASN A 153 -2.40 20.32 -13.67
C ASN A 153 -3.11 19.16 -12.95
N LYS A 154 -3.11 19.21 -11.61
CA LYS A 154 -3.70 18.17 -10.78
C LYS A 154 -5.22 18.15 -10.86
N GLN A 155 -5.85 19.31 -11.06
CA GLN A 155 -7.31 19.38 -11.18
C GLN A 155 -7.81 18.65 -12.42
N GLN A 156 -7.10 18.79 -13.55
CA GLN A 156 -7.44 18.04 -14.76
C GLN A 156 -7.40 16.53 -14.53
N ILE A 157 -6.41 16.02 -13.78
CA ILE A 157 -6.38 14.59 -13.43
C ILE A 157 -7.57 14.21 -12.55
N VAL A 158 -7.97 15.07 -11.62
CA VAL A 158 -9.15 14.84 -10.77
C VAL A 158 -10.41 14.70 -11.62
N ASP A 159 -10.59 15.58 -12.59
CA ASP A 159 -11.76 15.61 -13.45
C ASP A 159 -11.76 14.44 -14.45
N ASP A 160 -10.66 14.22 -15.17
CA ASP A 160 -10.53 13.22 -16.24
C ASP A 160 -10.63 11.78 -15.70
N TYR A 161 -10.17 11.55 -14.47
CA TYR A 161 -10.11 10.22 -13.85
C TYR A 161 -11.06 10.06 -12.66
N ALA A 162 -11.97 11.02 -12.40
CA ALA A 162 -12.92 10.97 -11.29
C ALA A 162 -12.22 10.59 -9.96
N ILE A 163 -11.19 11.34 -9.59
CA ILE A 163 -10.38 11.07 -8.40
C ILE A 163 -11.09 11.56 -7.15
N ASP A 164 -11.31 10.68 -6.18
CA ASP A 164 -11.92 11.02 -4.90
C ASP A 164 -10.92 11.65 -3.93
N ALA A 165 -9.66 11.21 -4.01
CA ALA A 165 -8.58 11.69 -3.15
C ALA A 165 -7.21 11.62 -3.82
N ILE A 166 -6.33 12.55 -3.43
CA ILE A 166 -4.92 12.53 -3.78
C ILE A 166 -4.09 12.22 -2.54
N SER A 167 -3.11 11.32 -2.68
CA SER A 167 -2.12 11.05 -1.64
C SER A 167 -0.73 11.59 -1.99
N VAL A 168 -0.10 12.24 -1.02
CA VAL A 168 1.25 12.82 -1.15
C VAL A 168 2.05 12.72 0.15
N GLY A 169 3.35 13.00 0.08
CA GLY A 169 4.18 13.21 1.25
C GLY A 169 3.75 14.44 2.05
N ASP A 170 3.93 14.41 3.37
CA ASP A 170 3.60 15.52 4.26
C ASP A 170 4.46 16.77 4.04
N ASP A 171 5.57 16.65 3.30
CA ASP A 171 6.37 17.77 2.80
C ASP A 171 5.59 18.70 1.86
N TRP A 172 4.42 18.29 1.36
CA TRP A 172 3.53 19.12 0.54
C TRP A 172 2.46 19.89 1.33
N LYS A 173 2.32 19.65 2.64
CA LYS A 173 1.31 20.34 3.45
C LYS A 173 1.47 21.85 3.35
N GLY A 174 0.37 22.55 3.06
CA GLY A 174 0.32 24.00 2.93
C GLY A 174 0.86 24.58 1.62
N ARG A 175 1.44 23.75 0.73
CA ARG A 175 1.96 24.20 -0.59
C ARG A 175 1.45 23.39 -1.78
N TYR A 176 0.65 22.34 -1.54
CA TYR A 176 0.05 21.59 -2.64
C TYR A 176 -0.95 22.47 -3.41
N PRO A 177 -0.97 22.43 -4.75
CA PRO A 177 -1.95 23.18 -5.54
C PRO A 177 -3.38 22.86 -5.12
N ALA A 178 -4.26 23.87 -5.19
CA ALA A 178 -5.68 23.67 -4.88
C ALA A 178 -6.30 22.64 -5.84
N VAL A 179 -7.05 21.70 -5.28
CA VAL A 179 -7.82 20.68 -5.99
C VAL A 179 -9.18 20.50 -5.31
N THR A 180 -10.18 20.01 -6.03
CA THR A 180 -11.54 19.80 -5.50
C THR A 180 -11.69 18.52 -4.67
N CYS A 181 -10.80 17.54 -4.85
CA CYS A 181 -10.86 16.26 -4.15
C CYS A 181 -10.21 16.31 -2.75
N ALA A 182 -10.37 15.23 -1.97
CA ALA A 182 -9.72 15.11 -0.68
C ALA A 182 -8.18 15.00 -0.82
N MET A 183 -7.45 15.43 0.21
CA MET A 183 -5.99 15.34 0.27
C MET A 183 -5.56 14.48 1.46
N GLU A 184 -4.75 13.46 1.21
CA GLU A 184 -4.16 12.59 2.22
C GLU A 184 -2.64 12.78 2.26
N TYR A 185 -2.10 13.03 3.46
CA TYR A 185 -0.69 13.32 3.64
C TYR A 185 -0.02 12.23 4.48
N PHE A 186 1.03 11.63 3.93
CA PHE A 186 1.78 10.58 4.61
C PHE A 186 3.13 11.10 5.12
N PRO A 187 3.51 10.77 6.37
CA PRO A 187 4.84 11.05 6.88
C PRO A 187 5.95 10.54 5.96
N TYR A 188 6.91 11.41 5.64
CA TYR A 188 8.07 11.05 4.84
C TYR A 188 8.85 9.86 5.46
N THR A 189 9.20 8.88 4.63
CA THR A 189 10.00 7.72 5.07
C THR A 189 11.47 8.11 5.10
N LYS A 190 11.99 8.49 6.27
CA LYS A 190 13.32 9.11 6.45
C LYS A 190 14.52 8.21 6.11
N SER A 191 14.33 6.90 5.91
CA SER A 191 15.45 5.95 5.76
C SER A 191 16.13 5.96 4.38
N VAL A 192 15.49 6.45 3.32
CA VAL A 192 16.08 6.46 1.96
C VAL A 192 15.48 7.54 1.04
N SER A 193 16.31 8.12 0.17
CA SER A 193 15.88 8.99 -0.93
C SER A 193 16.73 8.72 -2.17
N SER A 194 16.19 9.00 -3.37
CA SER A 194 16.96 8.87 -4.61
C SER A 194 18.23 9.74 -4.59
N THR A 195 18.23 10.89 -3.90
CA THR A 195 19.42 11.73 -3.75
C THR A 195 20.49 11.00 -2.95
N ILE A 196 20.13 10.44 -1.78
CA ILE A 196 21.06 9.68 -0.94
C ILE A 196 21.63 8.50 -1.73
N LEU A 197 20.79 7.78 -2.48
CA LEU A 197 21.24 6.66 -3.31
C LEU A 197 22.16 7.10 -4.45
N LYS A 198 21.85 8.22 -5.14
CA LYS A 198 22.72 8.77 -6.19
C LYS A 198 24.08 9.17 -5.65
N ASP A 199 24.11 9.80 -4.48
CA ASP A 199 25.36 10.22 -3.86
C ASP A 199 26.15 9.03 -3.31
N ALA A 200 25.47 7.99 -2.80
CA ALA A 200 26.12 6.73 -2.42
C ALA A 200 26.71 5.98 -3.64
N LEU A 201 26.02 5.96 -4.78
CA LEU A 201 26.52 5.32 -6.01
C LEU A 201 27.76 6.03 -6.60
N LYS A 202 27.94 7.32 -6.30
CA LYS A 202 29.19 8.03 -6.65
C LYS A 202 30.42 7.56 -5.85
N LEU A 203 30.27 6.69 -4.85
CA LEU A 203 31.37 6.25 -3.97
C LEU A 203 32.10 4.97 -4.42
N THR A 204 31.85 4.41 -5.60
CA THR A 204 32.59 3.22 -6.08
C THR A 204 33.11 3.27 -7.52
N MET A 205 33.00 4.40 -8.22
CA MET A 205 33.91 4.63 -9.35
C MET A 205 35.29 5.03 -8.80
N LYS A 206 36.02 4.04 -8.26
CA LYS A 206 37.47 4.07 -8.40
C LYS A 206 37.72 3.96 -9.89
N ASP A 207 38.44 4.94 -10.42
CA ASP A 207 38.93 4.97 -11.79
C ASP A 207 39.37 3.57 -12.20
N LYS A 208 38.71 3.03 -13.23
CA LYS A 208 39.34 1.97 -14.01
C LYS A 208 40.27 2.70 -14.97
N ASP A 209 41.53 2.80 -14.53
CA ASP A 209 42.68 3.08 -15.41
C ASP A 209 42.66 2.19 -16.66
#